data_AF-A0AAU3PQL2-F1
#
_entry.id   AF-A0AAU3PQL2-F1
#
_cell.length_a   1.000
_cell.length_b   1.000
_cell.length_c   1.000
_cell.angle_alpha   90.00
_cell.angle_beta   90.00
_cell.angle_gamma   90.00
#
_symmetry.space_group_name_H-M   'P 1'
#
loop_
_entity.id
_entity.type
_entity.pdbx_description
1 polymer ?
#
loop_
_entity_poly.entity_id
_entity_poly.type
_entity_poly.pdbx_seq_one_letter_code
_entity_poly.pdbx_strand_id
1 'polypeptide(L)'
;MPFDPDARKVRIPPGELHGRLNSAGWTWYVELCAAELSSLRVSDPGAFRVLVGLMETAAESGLPASWNGDGYRVPVGDRVGRRDFGRRDMPWLGELRVDERTPKKPSRPGNAREHRLYFGEPDVPTDLVLGSGVGTKRGQESHVGSKQTAQMKQAMWAIIRWCEEAIPPTTWRVWNWNC
;
A
#
# COMPACT_ATOMS: atom_id res chain seq x y z
N MET A 1 -19.04 -9.20 -11.16
CA MET A 1 -19.22 -10.29 -10.17
C MET A 1 -20.24 -9.82 -9.15
N PRO A 2 -21.21 -10.64 -8.75
CA PRO A 2 -22.19 -10.25 -7.75
C PRO A 2 -21.51 -10.10 -6.39
N PHE A 3 -21.87 -9.03 -5.68
CA PHE A 3 -21.43 -8.70 -4.33
C PHE A 3 -21.95 -9.78 -3.36
N ASP A 4 -21.04 -10.45 -2.65
CA ASP A 4 -21.39 -11.39 -1.58
C ASP A 4 -21.49 -10.64 -0.24
N PRO A 5 -22.70 -10.39 0.29
CA PRO A 5 -22.90 -9.68 1.54
C PRO A 5 -22.38 -10.45 2.77
N ASP A 6 -22.07 -11.75 2.65
CA ASP A 6 -21.52 -12.57 3.74
C ASP A 6 -19.98 -12.54 3.84
N ALA A 7 -19.27 -11.86 2.92
CA ALA A 7 -17.83 -11.62 3.04
C ALA A 7 -17.44 -10.88 4.34
N ARG A 8 -18.41 -10.19 4.98
CA ARG A 8 -18.26 -9.54 6.30
C ARG A 8 -18.08 -10.51 7.46
N LYS A 9 -18.35 -11.81 7.28
CA LYS A 9 -18.28 -12.84 8.34
C LYS A 9 -17.00 -13.68 8.30
N VAL A 10 -16.11 -13.46 7.35
CA VAL A 10 -14.81 -14.13 7.36
C VAL A 10 -13.97 -13.46 8.44
N ARG A 11 -13.90 -14.08 9.62
CA ARG A 11 -12.88 -13.77 10.63
C ARG A 11 -11.52 -13.88 9.92
N ILE A 12 -10.93 -12.74 9.57
CA ILE A 12 -9.55 -12.69 9.09
C ILE A 12 -8.70 -13.27 10.22
N PRO A 13 -7.96 -14.37 9.99
CA PRO A 13 -7.11 -14.97 11.01
C PRO A 13 -6.22 -13.90 11.64
N PRO A 14 -5.98 -13.92 12.97
CA PRO A 14 -5.17 -12.89 13.64
C PRO A 14 -3.76 -12.73 13.06
N GLY A 15 -3.22 -13.79 12.43
CA GLY A 15 -1.94 -13.76 11.70
C GLY A 15 -2.00 -13.11 10.31
N GLU A 16 -3.20 -12.96 9.73
CA GLU A 16 -3.46 -12.31 8.43
C GLU A 16 -3.87 -10.84 8.57
N LEU A 17 -4.12 -10.36 9.80
CA LEU A 17 -4.28 -8.94 10.15
C LEU A 17 -2.93 -8.22 10.06
N HIS A 18 -2.33 -8.24 8.87
CA HIS A 18 -1.01 -7.67 8.63
C HIS A 18 -1.04 -6.13 8.70
N GLY A 19 -2.19 -5.50 8.48
CA GLY A 19 -2.37 -4.05 8.53
C GLY A 19 -3.75 -3.66 9.09
N ARG A 20 -3.84 -2.45 9.65
CA ARG A 20 -5.07 -1.81 10.13
C ARG A 20 -6.11 -1.64 9.01
N LEU A 21 -5.72 -1.66 7.74
CA LEU A 21 -6.65 -1.56 6.58
C LEU A 21 -7.81 -2.57 6.55
N ASN A 22 -7.78 -3.59 7.40
CA ASN A 22 -8.83 -4.59 7.53
C ASN A 22 -9.93 -4.24 8.56
N SER A 23 -9.69 -3.28 9.47
CA SER A 23 -10.67 -2.85 10.50
C SER A 23 -11.60 -1.72 9.98
N ALA A 24 -12.15 -0.81 10.76
CA ALA A 24 -12.66 0.47 10.24
C ALA A 24 -12.16 1.61 11.13
N GLY A 25 -12.31 2.86 10.70
CA GLY A 25 -12.07 4.03 11.55
C GLY A 25 -10.62 4.50 11.59
N TRP A 26 -9.92 4.50 10.45
CA TRP A 26 -8.63 5.18 10.31
C TRP A 26 -8.69 6.38 9.38
N THR A 27 -7.69 7.25 9.55
CA THR A 27 -7.42 8.40 8.71
C THR A 27 -6.20 8.13 7.83
N TRP A 28 -6.28 8.57 6.58
CA TRP A 28 -5.14 8.55 5.66
C TRP A 28 -4.33 9.83 5.77
N TYR A 29 -3.03 9.70 5.99
CA TYR A 29 -2.06 10.77 5.79
C TYR A 29 -1.35 10.57 4.46
N VAL A 30 -1.62 11.44 3.48
CA VAL A 30 -1.18 11.26 2.09
C VAL A 30 -0.13 12.27 1.65
N GLU A 31 0.25 13.21 2.52
CA GLU A 31 1.21 14.27 2.17
C GLU A 31 2.55 13.73 1.69
N LEU A 32 3.02 12.58 2.23
CA LEU A 32 4.26 11.93 1.79
C LEU A 32 4.22 11.47 0.32
N CYS A 33 3.04 11.29 -0.26
CA CYS A 33 2.84 10.85 -1.64
C CYS A 33 1.92 11.78 -2.46
N ALA A 34 1.71 13.02 -1.99
CA ALA A 34 0.78 13.96 -2.60
C ALA A 34 1.19 14.30 -4.05
N ALA A 35 2.49 14.44 -4.31
CA ALA A 35 3.01 14.72 -5.65
C ALA A 35 2.73 13.56 -6.62
N GLU A 36 2.94 12.33 -6.18
CA GLU A 36 2.69 11.13 -6.98
C GLU A 36 1.20 10.88 -7.19
N LEU A 37 0.35 11.12 -6.17
CA LEU A 37 -1.11 11.09 -6.32
C LEU A 37 -1.62 12.15 -7.29
N SER A 38 -1.05 13.36 -7.24
CA SER A 38 -1.36 14.43 -8.20
C SER A 38 -0.96 14.04 -9.63
N SER A 39 0.23 13.45 -9.79
CA SER A 39 0.69 12.91 -11.07
C SER A 39 -0.22 11.80 -11.60
N LEU A 40 -0.69 10.90 -10.73
CA LEU A 40 -1.66 9.86 -11.09
C LEU A 40 -3.00 10.46 -11.51
N ARG A 41 -3.50 11.47 -10.79
CA ARG A 41 -4.76 12.16 -11.12
C ARG A 41 -4.74 12.76 -12.53
N VAL A 42 -3.60 13.29 -12.96
CA VAL A 42 -3.43 13.86 -14.30
C VAL A 42 -3.24 12.79 -15.36
N SER A 43 -2.40 11.79 -15.09
CA SER A 43 -1.99 10.79 -16.09
C SER A 43 -3.00 9.65 -16.29
N ASP A 44 -3.71 9.24 -15.24
CA ASP A 44 -4.75 8.21 -15.28
C ASP A 44 -5.87 8.54 -14.27
N PRO A 45 -6.79 9.46 -14.62
CA PRO A 45 -7.87 9.90 -13.73
C PRO A 45 -8.78 8.76 -13.25
N GLY A 46 -8.97 7.74 -14.09
CA GLY A 46 -9.75 6.56 -13.75
C GLY A 46 -9.09 5.73 -12.65
N ALA A 47 -7.79 5.45 -12.78
CA ALA A 47 -7.06 4.73 -11.73
C ALA A 47 -6.99 5.53 -10.43
N PHE A 48 -6.79 6.86 -10.53
CA PHE A 48 -6.83 7.74 -9.37
C PHE A 48 -8.18 7.64 -8.61
N ARG A 49 -9.32 7.72 -9.31
CA ARG A 49 -10.64 7.63 -8.68
C ARG A 49 -10.87 6.29 -7.99
N VAL A 50 -10.47 5.19 -8.63
CA VAL A 50 -10.57 3.86 -8.02
C VAL A 50 -9.69 3.77 -6.77
N LEU A 51 -8.45 4.27 -6.85
CA LEU A 51 -7.54 4.25 -5.71
C LEU A 51 -8.07 5.06 -4.53
N VAL A 52 -8.58 6.28 -4.76
CA VAL A 52 -9.21 7.10 -3.73
C VAL A 52 -10.44 6.40 -3.14
N GLY A 53 -11.29 5.82 -3.98
CA GLY A 53 -12.46 5.06 -3.51
C GLY A 53 -12.07 3.85 -2.65
N LEU A 54 -10.95 3.19 -2.95
CA LEU A 54 -10.41 2.13 -2.08
C LEU A 54 -9.93 2.68 -0.74
N MET A 55 -9.25 3.83 -0.73
CA MET A 55 -8.81 4.48 0.50
C MET A 55 -9.99 4.87 1.39
N GLU A 56 -11.04 5.46 0.81
CA GLU A 56 -12.29 5.82 1.48
C GLU A 56 -13.01 4.58 2.03
N THR A 57 -13.20 3.56 1.19
CA THR A 57 -13.85 2.29 1.61
C THR A 57 -13.09 1.64 2.76
N ALA A 58 -11.76 1.65 2.68
CA ALA A 58 -10.91 1.17 3.75
C ALA A 58 -11.20 1.96 5.04
N ALA A 59 -11.09 3.29 5.01
CA ALA A 59 -11.32 4.13 6.18
C ALA A 59 -12.70 3.92 6.82
N GLU A 60 -13.75 3.79 6.01
CA GLU A 60 -15.14 3.68 6.48
C GLU A 60 -15.51 2.28 6.99
N SER A 61 -15.02 1.24 6.31
CA SER A 61 -15.56 -0.12 6.48
C SER A 61 -14.52 -1.23 6.51
N GLY A 62 -13.26 -0.89 6.26
CA GLY A 62 -12.19 -1.84 6.03
C GLY A 62 -12.24 -2.48 4.67
N LEU A 63 -11.15 -3.14 4.31
CA LEU A 63 -11.07 -3.93 3.11
C LEU A 63 -10.77 -5.40 3.44
N PRO A 64 -11.37 -6.36 2.71
CA PRO A 64 -11.11 -7.78 2.91
C PRO A 64 -9.73 -8.18 2.38
N ALA A 65 -9.04 -9.10 3.06
CA ALA A 65 -7.66 -9.50 2.73
C ALA A 65 -7.47 -9.91 1.25
N SER A 66 -8.46 -10.55 0.64
CA SER A 66 -8.39 -11.03 -0.76
C SER A 66 -8.54 -9.93 -1.82
N TRP A 67 -8.78 -8.66 -1.46
CA TRP A 67 -9.01 -7.59 -2.44
C TRP A 67 -7.83 -7.36 -3.40
N ASN A 68 -6.62 -7.69 -2.96
CA ASN A 68 -5.39 -7.63 -3.76
C ASN A 68 -4.93 -9.01 -4.28
N GLY A 69 -5.78 -10.04 -4.21
CA GLY A 69 -5.45 -11.43 -4.48
C GLY A 69 -4.99 -12.18 -3.22
N ASP A 70 -3.80 -11.83 -2.71
CA ASP A 70 -3.11 -12.57 -1.64
C ASP A 70 -2.85 -11.73 -0.37
N GLY A 71 -3.62 -10.65 -0.14
CA GLY A 71 -3.40 -9.70 0.95
C GLY A 71 -2.86 -8.33 0.50
N TYR A 72 -2.80 -7.39 1.44
CA TYR A 72 -2.13 -6.09 1.25
C TYR A 72 -0.62 -6.17 1.36
N ARG A 73 -0.07 -7.33 1.72
CA ARG A 73 1.34 -7.54 1.96
C ARG A 73 2.13 -7.40 0.66
N VAL A 74 3.09 -6.50 0.65
CA VAL A 74 4.14 -6.47 -0.37
C VAL A 74 5.20 -7.55 -0.08
N PRO A 75 5.99 -7.98 -1.08
CA PRO A 75 7.07 -8.97 -0.89
C PRO A 75 8.29 -8.40 -0.15
N VAL A 76 8.05 -7.81 1.03
CA VAL A 76 9.09 -7.46 2.02
C VAL A 76 9.68 -8.78 2.54
N GLY A 77 10.98 -8.82 2.81
CA GLY A 77 11.71 -10.04 3.13
C GLY A 77 12.28 -10.77 1.90
N ASP A 78 11.51 -10.85 0.81
CA ASP A 78 11.98 -11.45 -0.46
C ASP A 78 12.80 -10.47 -1.31
N ARG A 79 12.36 -9.20 -1.33
CA ARG A 79 12.95 -8.15 -2.19
C ARG A 79 13.68 -7.06 -1.44
N VAL A 80 13.26 -6.80 -0.21
CA VAL A 80 13.78 -5.77 0.67
C VAL A 80 14.08 -6.44 2.01
N GLY A 81 15.29 -6.26 2.53
CA GLY A 81 15.74 -6.95 3.75
C GLY A 81 16.31 -6.01 4.79
N ARG A 82 16.55 -6.52 5.99
CA ARG A 82 17.06 -5.73 7.14
C ARG A 82 18.31 -4.91 6.83
N ARG A 83 19.20 -5.45 5.97
CA ARG A 83 20.42 -4.75 5.52
C ARG A 83 20.16 -3.39 4.86
N ASP A 84 18.97 -3.20 4.27
CA ASP A 84 18.59 -1.95 3.59
C ASP A 84 18.28 -0.80 4.58
N PHE A 85 18.17 -1.10 5.88
CA PHE A 85 17.80 -0.15 6.94
C PHE A 85 18.87 0.01 8.03
N GLY A 86 20.02 -0.66 7.90
CA GLY A 86 21.13 -0.58 8.85
C GLY A 86 20.73 -1.03 10.26
N ARG A 87 20.76 -0.09 11.21
CA ARG A 87 20.39 -0.34 12.63
C ARG A 87 18.89 -0.15 12.93
N ARG A 88 18.13 0.40 11.99
CA ARG A 88 16.70 0.66 12.17
C ARG A 88 15.90 -0.62 11.95
N ASP A 89 14.79 -0.74 12.67
CA ASP A 89 13.85 -1.83 12.44
C ASP A 89 13.15 -1.65 11.10
N MET A 90 12.99 -2.77 10.39
CA MET A 90 12.42 -2.77 9.04
C MET A 90 10.91 -2.52 9.14
N PRO A 91 10.37 -1.46 8.51
CA PRO A 91 8.94 -1.21 8.57
C PRO A 91 8.12 -2.35 7.96
N TRP A 92 6.94 -2.58 8.50
CA TRP A 92 5.89 -3.24 7.74
C TRP A 92 5.47 -2.32 6.58
N LEU A 93 5.15 -2.92 5.43
CA LEU A 93 4.69 -2.19 4.26
C LEU A 93 3.49 -2.93 3.67
N GLY A 94 2.44 -2.17 3.37
CA GLY A 94 1.29 -2.62 2.61
C GLY A 94 1.21 -1.94 1.25
N GLU A 95 0.39 -2.47 0.34
CA GLU A 95 0.05 -1.82 -0.92
C GLU A 95 -1.43 -1.92 -1.29
N LEU A 96 -1.96 -0.89 -1.97
CA LEU A 96 -3.22 -0.97 -2.72
C LEU A 96 -2.89 -0.99 -4.21
N ARG A 97 -3.44 -1.97 -4.94
CA ARG A 97 -3.18 -2.14 -6.37
C ARG A 97 -4.39 -1.73 -7.19
N VAL A 98 -4.15 -0.93 -8.23
CA VAL A 98 -5.17 -0.55 -9.20
C VAL A 98 -4.58 -0.67 -10.60
N ASP A 99 -5.21 -1.48 -11.44
CA ASP A 99 -4.87 -1.53 -12.85
C ASP A 99 -5.27 -0.22 -13.54
N GLU A 100 -4.49 0.16 -14.54
CA GLU A 100 -4.75 1.28 -15.44
C GLU A 100 -6.19 1.23 -15.93
N ARG A 101 -6.94 2.30 -15.66
CA ARG A 101 -8.36 2.39 -16.00
C ARG A 101 -8.62 3.35 -17.15
N THR A 102 -7.65 4.17 -17.50
CA THR A 102 -7.75 5.12 -18.61
C THR A 102 -6.77 4.77 -19.73
N PRO A 103 -7.10 3.79 -20.58
CA PRO A 103 -6.58 3.81 -21.92
C PRO A 103 -7.71 4.01 -22.94
N LYS A 104 -7.48 4.85 -23.97
CA LYS A 104 -8.42 5.01 -25.11
C LYS A 104 -8.64 3.69 -25.89
N LYS A 105 -7.80 2.66 -25.64
CA LYS A 105 -7.92 1.28 -26.13
C LYS A 105 -7.54 0.31 -25.01
N PRO A 106 -8.27 -0.80 -24.79
CA PRO A 106 -7.94 -1.75 -23.73
C PRO A 106 -6.51 -2.31 -23.90
N SER A 107 -5.71 -2.25 -22.84
CA SER A 107 -4.43 -2.94 -22.77
C SER A 107 -4.65 -4.45 -22.88
N ARG A 108 -3.77 -5.17 -23.57
CA ARG A 108 -3.83 -6.64 -23.61
C ARG A 108 -3.72 -7.19 -22.17
N PRO A 109 -4.36 -8.32 -21.84
CA PRO A 109 -4.14 -9.01 -20.56
C PRO A 109 -2.63 -9.19 -20.30
N GLY A 110 -2.16 -8.81 -19.11
CA GLY A 110 -0.74 -8.83 -18.73
C GLY A 110 0.09 -7.60 -19.16
N ASN A 111 -0.48 -6.70 -19.97
CA ASN A 111 0.18 -5.45 -20.41
C ASN A 111 -0.38 -4.18 -19.78
N ALA A 112 -1.45 -4.28 -18.98
CA ALA A 112 -1.98 -3.14 -18.25
C ALA A 112 -0.91 -2.61 -17.28
N ARG A 113 -0.84 -1.29 -17.18
CA ARG A 113 -0.02 -0.64 -16.16
C ARG A 113 -0.70 -0.81 -14.81
N GLU A 114 0.03 -1.28 -13.81
CA GLU A 114 -0.44 -1.39 -12.43
C GLU A 114 0.06 -0.16 -11.65
N HIS A 115 -0.85 0.54 -10.99
CA HIS A 115 -0.54 1.60 -10.04
C HIS A 115 -0.65 1.05 -8.62
N ARG A 116 0.32 1.39 -7.77
CA ARG A 116 0.50 0.79 -6.44
C ARG A 116 0.70 1.87 -5.41
N LEU A 117 -0.28 2.11 -4.55
CA LEU A 117 -0.08 2.96 -3.37
C LEU A 117 0.56 2.13 -2.28
N TYR A 118 1.79 2.46 -1.90
CA TYR A 118 2.46 1.90 -0.74
C TYR A 118 2.08 2.66 0.52
N PHE A 119 1.89 1.94 1.62
CA PHE A 119 1.50 2.56 2.88
C PHE A 119 2.08 1.83 4.08
N GLY A 120 2.18 2.55 5.20
CA GLY A 120 2.65 2.02 6.48
C GLY A 120 1.84 2.54 7.65
N GLU A 121 2.14 2.02 8.83
CA GLU A 121 1.38 2.28 10.05
C GLU A 121 2.33 2.77 11.15
N PRO A 122 2.13 3.99 11.68
CA PRO A 122 2.78 4.40 12.90
C PRO A 122 2.11 3.70 14.09
N ASP A 123 2.88 3.40 15.13
CA ASP A 123 2.31 2.80 16.34
C ASP A 123 1.36 3.78 17.03
N VAL A 124 1.72 5.08 17.02
CA VAL A 124 0.89 6.18 17.52
C VAL A 124 0.84 7.32 16.49
N PRO A 125 -0.34 7.90 16.20
CA PRO A 125 -1.65 7.49 16.72
C PRO A 125 -2.16 6.19 16.04
N THR A 126 -3.00 5.43 16.75
CA THR A 126 -3.38 4.07 16.34
C THR A 126 -4.40 4.02 15.20
N ASP A 127 -4.98 5.17 14.85
CA ASP A 127 -6.00 5.36 13.83
C ASP A 127 -5.42 5.98 12.55
N LEU A 128 -4.10 5.99 12.38
CA LEU A 128 -3.44 6.59 11.23
C LEU A 128 -2.83 5.55 10.29
N VAL A 129 -2.97 5.79 8.99
CA VAL A 129 -2.29 5.08 7.90
C VAL A 129 -1.55 6.09 7.04
N LEU A 130 -0.25 5.86 6.80
CA LEU A 130 0.60 6.75 6.02
C LEU A 130 0.68 6.26 4.57
N GLY A 131 0.06 6.97 3.64
CA GLY A 131 0.34 6.81 2.21
C GLY A 131 1.74 7.33 1.92
N SER A 132 2.66 6.46 1.50
CA SER A 132 4.11 6.69 1.52
C SER A 132 4.76 6.75 0.13
N GLY A 133 4.04 6.34 -0.92
CA GLY A 133 4.48 6.50 -2.31
C GLY A 133 3.52 5.84 -3.28
N VAL A 134 3.46 6.34 -4.51
CA VAL A 134 2.72 5.67 -5.61
C VAL A 134 3.71 5.15 -6.64
N GLY A 135 3.82 3.83 -6.72
CA GLY A 135 4.61 3.13 -7.71
C GLY A 135 3.81 2.79 -8.96
N THR A 136 4.50 2.68 -10.08
CA THR A 136 3.93 2.20 -11.33
C THR A 136 4.73 1.01 -11.85
N LYS A 137 4.04 -0.04 -12.27
CA LYS A 137 4.60 -1.26 -12.84
C LYS A 137 3.91 -1.58 -14.17
N ARG A 138 4.64 -2.16 -15.12
CA ARG A 138 4.08 -2.78 -16.34
C ARG A 138 4.68 -4.17 -16.47
N GLY A 139 3.85 -5.19 -16.69
CA GLY A 139 4.28 -6.61 -16.69
C GLY A 139 5.46 -6.95 -17.61
N GLN A 140 5.69 -6.17 -18.67
CA GLN A 140 6.75 -6.41 -19.65
C GLN A 140 8.02 -5.55 -19.51
N GLU A 141 8.18 -4.74 -18.45
CA GLU A 141 9.42 -3.98 -18.27
C GLU A 141 10.59 -4.92 -17.87
N SER A 142 11.75 -4.79 -18.52
CA SER A 142 12.94 -5.62 -18.26
C SER A 142 13.54 -5.47 -16.85
N HIS A 143 13.02 -4.52 -16.07
CA HIS A 143 13.48 -4.16 -14.72
C HIS A 143 12.34 -3.99 -13.71
N VAL A 144 11.19 -4.62 -13.96
CA VAL A 144 10.03 -4.58 -13.04
C VAL A 144 10.43 -4.87 -11.60
N GLY A 145 11.26 -5.91 -11.41
CA GLY A 145 11.69 -6.35 -10.09
C GLY A 145 12.46 -5.28 -9.33
N SER A 146 13.54 -4.75 -9.92
CA SER A 146 14.41 -3.76 -9.30
C SER A 146 13.71 -2.42 -9.08
N LYS A 147 12.86 -1.99 -10.03
CA LYS A 147 12.06 -0.77 -9.89
C LYS A 147 11.07 -0.86 -8.74
N GLN A 148 10.38 -1.98 -8.61
CA GLN A 148 9.48 -2.22 -7.48
C GLN A 148 10.26 -2.24 -6.15
N THR A 149 11.41 -2.92 -6.11
CA THR A 149 12.29 -2.92 -4.92
C THR A 149 12.72 -1.52 -4.52
N ALA A 150 13.11 -0.66 -5.47
CA ALA A 150 13.49 0.72 -5.18
C ALA A 150 12.31 1.54 -4.62
N GLN A 151 11.13 1.42 -5.22
CA GLN A 151 9.92 2.09 -4.74
C GLN A 151 9.53 1.65 -3.32
N MET A 152 9.62 0.35 -3.03
CA MET A 152 9.38 -0.19 -1.69
C MET A 152 10.37 0.41 -0.67
N LYS A 153 11.67 0.44 -0.99
CA LYS A 153 12.68 1.04 -0.10
C LYS A 153 12.40 2.51 0.16
N GLN A 154 12.05 3.27 -0.89
CA GLN A 154 11.71 4.69 -0.76
C GLN A 154 10.50 4.91 0.15
N ALA A 155 9.43 4.13 -0.05
CA ALA A 155 8.22 4.16 0.78
C ALA A 155 8.53 3.85 2.26
N MET A 156 9.31 2.80 2.52
CA MET A 156 9.71 2.41 3.89
C MET A 156 10.56 3.49 4.57
N TRP A 157 11.50 4.12 3.85
CA TRP A 157 12.28 5.25 4.38
C TRP A 157 11.43 6.50 4.61
N ALA A 158 10.38 6.74 3.80
CA ALA A 158 9.45 7.82 4.04
C ALA A 158 8.68 7.63 5.36
N ILE A 159 8.23 6.40 5.64
CA ILE A 159 7.56 6.04 6.91
C ILE A 159 8.50 6.27 8.11
N ILE A 160 9.75 5.78 8.03
CA ILE A 160 10.76 5.95 9.07
C ILE A 160 10.95 7.43 9.39
N ARG A 161 11.21 8.26 8.36
CA ARG A 161 11.47 9.69 8.54
C ARG A 161 10.29 10.40 9.16
N TRP A 162 9.07 10.12 8.67
CA TRP A 162 7.86 10.73 9.23
C TRP A 162 7.70 10.42 10.72
N CYS A 163 7.96 9.18 11.14
CA CYS A 163 7.87 8.78 12.54
C CYS A 163 8.99 9.40 13.41
N GLU A 164 10.22 9.48 12.90
CA GLU A 164 11.36 10.12 13.57
C GLU A 164 11.17 11.64 13.74
N GLU A 165 10.51 12.29 12.77
CA GLU A 165 10.25 13.74 12.76
C GLU A 165 8.97 14.16 13.51
N ALA A 166 8.13 13.20 13.91
CA ALA A 166 6.91 13.46 14.68
C ALA A 166 7.23 14.07 16.06
N ILE A 167 6.28 14.81 16.62
CA ILE A 167 6.41 15.43 17.95
C ILE A 167 5.21 15.03 18.83
N PRO A 168 5.42 14.20 19.88
CA PRO A 168 6.67 13.49 20.19
C PRO A 168 7.01 12.45 19.09
N PRO A 169 8.30 12.04 18.97
CA PRO A 169 8.68 10.98 18.05
C PRO A 169 7.90 9.70 18.34
N THR A 170 7.52 8.99 17.27
CA THR A 170 6.80 7.71 17.36
C THR A 170 7.58 6.60 16.67
N THR A 171 7.20 5.36 16.94
CA THR A 171 7.66 4.17 16.23
C THR A 171 6.69 3.77 15.13
N TRP A 172 7.11 2.85 14.28
CA TRP A 172 6.31 2.27 13.20
C TRP A 172 6.10 0.79 13.44
N ARG A 173 5.01 0.27 12.89
CA ARG A 173 4.75 -1.15 12.84
C ARG A 173 5.90 -1.84 12.11
N VAL A 174 6.57 -2.76 12.80
CA VAL A 174 7.73 -3.49 12.27
C VAL A 174 7.29 -4.70 11.47
N TRP A 175 8.06 -5.03 10.43
CA TRP A 175 7.92 -6.29 9.72
C TRP A 175 8.32 -7.47 10.59
N ASN A 176 7.36 -8.35 10.91
CA ASN A 176 7.63 -9.61 11.60
C ASN A 176 7.82 -10.75 10.61
N TRP A 177 8.96 -11.43 10.71
CA TRP A 177 9.34 -12.58 9.86
C TRP A 177 8.54 -13.87 10.17
N ASN A 178 7.81 -13.91 11.29
CA ASN A 178 7.14 -15.10 11.81
C ASN A 178 5.65 -15.21 11.45
N CYS A 179 5.21 -14.51 10.38
CA CYS A 179 3.87 -14.65 9.82
C CYS A 179 3.94 -15.26 8.43
#